data_AF-A0A450V2J4-F1
#
_entry.id   AF-A0A450V2J4-F1
#
_cell.length_a   1.000
_cell.length_b   1.000
_cell.length_c   1.000
_cell.angle_alpha   90.00
_cell.angle_beta   90.00
_cell.angle_gamma   90.00
#
_symmetry.space_group_name_H-M   'P 1'
#
loop_
_entity.id
_entity.type
_entity.pdbx_description
1 polymer ?
#
loop_
_entity_poly.entity_id
_entity_poly.type
_entity_poly.pdbx_seq_one_letter_code
_entity_poly.pdbx_strand_id
1 'polypeptide(L)'
;MKVGLTEAQLDNVQERCSHSYMKAHEDQFGPPLFPFVPEKKRATMIRTGKTGNSGELLTPAQQDRIDRFMLAELVRLGSDFPYAGKFMAG
;
A
#
# COMPACT_ATOMS: atom_id res chain seq x y z
N MET A 1 10.99 18.48 2.83
CA MET A 1 9.98 19.47 2.40
C MET A 1 10.08 20.72 3.29
N LYS A 2 9.78 21.93 2.79
CA LYS A 2 9.95 23.22 3.51
C LYS A 2 8.66 24.06 3.60
N VAL A 3 7.50 23.41 3.63
CA VAL A 3 6.19 24.10 3.71
C VAL A 3 5.61 23.85 5.11
N GLY A 4 5.28 24.92 5.84
CA GLY A 4 4.51 24.85 7.07
C GLY A 4 3.03 24.81 6.76
N LEU A 5 2.30 23.87 7.36
CA LEU A 5 0.85 23.79 7.25
C LEU A 5 0.20 24.33 8.52
N THR A 6 -0.91 25.04 8.36
CA THR A 6 -1.86 25.27 9.44
C THR A 6 -2.55 23.96 9.83
N GLU A 7 -3.15 23.91 11.02
CA GLU A 7 -3.91 22.73 11.48
C GLU A 7 -5.03 22.35 10.49
N ALA A 8 -5.83 23.33 10.05
CA ALA A 8 -6.87 23.09 9.06
C ALA A 8 -6.32 22.55 7.72
N GLN A 9 -5.13 22.98 7.29
CA GLN A 9 -4.50 22.45 6.09
C GLN A 9 -4.00 21.02 6.30
N LEU A 10 -3.47 20.71 7.48
CA LEU A 10 -3.06 19.37 7.83
C LEU A 10 -4.26 18.41 7.88
N ASP A 11 -5.38 18.84 8.46
CA ASP A 11 -6.62 18.06 8.50
C ASP A 11 -7.14 17.76 7.09
N ASN A 12 -7.13 18.76 6.21
CA ASN A 12 -7.48 18.57 4.80
C ASN A 12 -6.55 17.56 4.10
N VAL A 13 -5.25 17.59 4.40
CA VAL A 13 -4.31 16.60 3.87
C VAL A 13 -4.63 15.21 4.40
N GLN A 14 -4.87 15.07 5.71
CA GLN A 14 -5.22 13.78 6.32
C GLN A 14 -6.51 13.21 5.72
N GLU A 15 -7.55 14.03 5.57
CA GLU A 15 -8.82 13.61 4.96
C GLU A 15 -8.61 13.14 3.52
N ARG A 16 -7.94 13.95 2.69
CA ARG A 16 -7.74 13.61 1.26
C ARG A 16 -6.80 12.44 1.04
N CYS A 17 -5.88 12.19 1.97
CA CYS A 17 -5.01 11.03 1.97
C CYS A 17 -5.64 9.80 2.65
N SER A 18 -6.85 9.91 3.20
CA SER A 18 -7.54 8.78 3.79
C SER A 18 -7.94 7.75 2.72
N HIS A 19 -7.91 6.47 3.08
CA HIS A 19 -8.30 5.39 2.18
C HIS A 19 -9.73 5.55 1.67
N SER A 20 -10.67 5.93 2.55
CA SER A 20 -12.07 6.16 2.20
C SER A 20 -12.24 7.27 1.18
N TYR A 21 -11.58 8.42 1.38
CA TYR A 21 -11.62 9.52 0.43
C TYR A 21 -11.03 9.09 -0.92
N MET A 22 -9.82 8.52 -0.91
CA MET A 22 -9.14 8.11 -2.14
C MET A 22 -9.96 7.08 -2.92
N LYS A 23 -10.61 6.14 -2.22
CA LYS A 23 -11.46 5.12 -2.80
C LYS A 23 -12.74 5.71 -3.42
N ALA A 24 -13.36 6.70 -2.76
CA ALA A 24 -14.51 7.41 -3.31
C ALA A 24 -14.13 8.27 -4.53
N HIS A 25 -12.87 8.68 -4.62
CA HIS A 25 -12.30 9.48 -5.72
C HIS A 25 -11.36 8.65 -6.61
N GLU A 26 -11.65 7.35 -6.78
CA GLU A 26 -10.85 6.39 -7.55
C GLU A 26 -10.46 6.91 -8.93
N ASP A 27 -11.31 7.70 -9.57
CA ASP A 27 -11.08 8.23 -10.91
C ASP A 27 -9.83 9.11 -11.03
N GLN A 28 -9.40 9.74 -9.94
CA GLN A 28 -8.15 10.52 -9.88
C GLN A 28 -6.90 9.66 -9.86
N PHE A 29 -7.01 8.41 -9.40
CA PHE A 29 -5.89 7.50 -9.16
C PHE A 29 -5.84 6.34 -10.16
N GLY A 30 -6.98 5.98 -10.73
CA GLY A 30 -7.11 4.92 -11.72
C GLY A 30 -6.25 5.21 -12.96
N PRO A 31 -5.75 4.18 -13.66
CA PRO A 31 -4.98 4.39 -14.87
C PRO A 31 -5.81 5.15 -15.92
N PRO A 32 -5.16 5.92 -16.82
CA PRO A 32 -5.85 6.59 -17.92
C PRO A 32 -6.52 5.54 -18.82
N LEU A 33 -7.72 5.86 -19.29
CA LEU A 33 -8.43 5.02 -20.24
C LEU A 33 -7.87 5.27 -21.64
N PHE A 34 -7.36 4.21 -22.27
CA PHE A 34 -7.04 4.27 -23.69
C PHE A 34 -8.33 4.44 -24.51
N PRO A 35 -8.27 5.15 -25.65
CA PRO A 35 -9.41 5.21 -26.57
C PRO A 35 -9.94 3.80 -26.86
N PHE A 36 -11.26 3.64 -26.80
CA PHE A 36 -11.98 2.38 -27.05
C PHE A 36 -11.94 1.31 -25.95
N VAL A 37 -11.30 1.57 -24.79
CA VAL A 37 -11.46 0.70 -23.62
C VAL A 37 -12.75 1.10 -22.87
N PRO A 38 -13.74 0.19 -22.73
CA PRO A 38 -14.92 0.48 -21.92
C PRO A 38 -14.52 0.77 -20.47
N GLU A 39 -15.10 1.82 -19.89
CA GLU A 39 -14.83 2.24 -18.50
C GLU A 39 -15.04 1.11 -17.48
N LYS A 40 -16.02 0.23 -17.71
CA LYS A 40 -16.25 -0.99 -16.92
C LYS A 40 -15.08 -1.98 -16.87
N LYS A 41 -14.08 -1.83 -17.74
CA LYS A 41 -12.84 -2.61 -17.76
C LYS A 41 -11.67 -1.89 -17.09
N ARG A 42 -11.87 -0.69 -16.53
CA ARG A 42 -10.82 0.03 -15.79
C ARG A 42 -10.43 -0.77 -14.56
N ALA A 43 -9.14 -1.02 -14.41
CA ALA A 43 -8.63 -1.61 -13.18
C ALA A 43 -8.79 -0.61 -12.02
N THR A 44 -9.18 -1.12 -10.86
CA THR A 44 -9.21 -0.35 -9.62
C THR A 44 -7.83 -0.30 -9.00
N MET A 45 -7.31 0.90 -8.77
CA MET A 45 -6.02 1.17 -8.13
C MET A 45 -6.13 1.16 -6.61
N ILE A 46 -7.14 1.80 -6.02
CA ILE A 46 -7.30 1.80 -4.56
C ILE A 46 -8.00 0.51 -4.14
N ARG A 47 -7.24 -0.51 -3.69
CA ARG A 47 -7.80 -1.81 -3.30
C ARG A 47 -8.37 -1.79 -1.87
N THR A 48 -7.81 -2.58 -0.94
CA THR A 48 -8.31 -2.72 0.43
C THR A 48 -7.65 -1.78 1.44
N GLY A 49 -6.45 -1.27 1.14
CA GLY A 49 -5.70 -0.40 2.07
C GLY A 49 -5.29 -1.07 3.38
N LYS A 50 -5.31 -2.41 3.45
CA LYS A 50 -5.00 -3.18 4.66
C LYS A 50 -3.57 -3.74 4.63
N THR A 51 -2.93 -3.77 5.79
CA THR A 51 -1.66 -4.47 6.04
C THR A 51 -1.94 -5.84 6.69
N GLY A 52 -1.10 -6.84 6.44
CA GLY A 52 -1.16 -8.15 7.12
C GLY A 52 -1.98 -9.25 6.42
N ASN A 53 -2.79 -8.93 5.42
CA ASN A 53 -3.65 -9.93 4.74
C ASN A 53 -2.93 -10.81 3.70
N SER A 54 -1.60 -10.72 3.54
CA SER A 54 -0.87 -11.54 2.56
C SER A 54 -0.94 -13.04 2.86
N GLY A 55 -1.16 -13.41 4.13
CA GLY A 55 -1.29 -14.81 4.55
C GLY A 55 -2.54 -15.51 4.01
N GLU A 56 -3.55 -14.77 3.55
CA GLU A 56 -4.76 -15.33 2.93
C GLU A 56 -4.48 -15.97 1.56
N LEU A 57 -3.34 -15.64 0.93
CA LEU A 57 -3.00 -16.04 -0.44
C LEU A 57 -1.79 -16.97 -0.53
N LEU A 58 -1.09 -17.19 0.58
CA LEU A 58 0.19 -17.91 0.60
C LEU A 58 0.10 -19.12 1.54
N THR A 59 0.63 -20.25 1.09
CA THR A 59 0.81 -21.39 1.99
C THR A 59 1.88 -21.08 3.04
N PRO A 60 1.86 -21.74 4.22
CA PRO A 60 2.88 -21.52 5.25
C PRO A 60 4.31 -21.68 4.72
N ALA A 61 4.57 -22.71 3.91
CA ALA A 61 5.88 -22.92 3.31
C ALA A 61 6.32 -21.80 2.34
N GLN A 62 5.37 -21.16 1.65
CA GLN A 62 5.66 -19.99 0.82
C GLN A 62 6.00 -18.77 1.68
N GLN A 63 5.28 -18.57 2.79
CA GLN A 63 5.55 -17.49 3.75
C GLN A 63 6.95 -17.65 4.35
N ASP A 64 7.29 -18.83 4.87
CA ASP A 64 8.62 -19.14 5.44
C ASP A 64 9.77 -18.91 4.45
N ARG A 65 9.53 -19.18 3.15
CA ARG A 65 10.53 -18.92 2.10
C ARG A 65 10.70 -17.43 1.87
N ILE A 66 9.61 -16.67 1.83
CA ILE A 66 9.63 -15.22 1.62
C ILE A 66 10.29 -14.53 2.82
N ASP A 67 9.92 -14.91 4.05
CA ASP A 67 10.46 -14.30 5.28
C ASP A 67 11.99 -14.41 5.34
N ARG A 68 12.52 -15.62 5.08
CA ARG A 68 13.97 -15.85 5.04
C ARG A 68 14.66 -15.02 3.96
N PHE A 69 14.07 -14.93 2.78
CA PHE A 69 14.61 -14.13 1.68
C PHE A 69 14.64 -12.63 2.03
N MET A 70 13.52 -12.11 2.57
CA MET A 70 13.39 -10.70 2.91
C MET A 70 14.35 -10.26 4.02
N LEU A 71 14.48 -11.07 5.08
CA LEU A 71 15.43 -10.78 6.16
C LEU A 71 16.87 -10.70 5.63
N ALA A 72 17.28 -11.66 4.78
CA ALA A 72 18.61 -11.66 4.19
C ALA A 72 18.85 -10.42 3.30
N GLU A 73 17.89 -10.06 2.45
CA GLU A 73 18.01 -8.90 1.56
C GLU A 73 18.00 -7.57 2.30
N LEU A 74 17.18 -7.41 3.33
CA LEU A 74 17.15 -6.19 4.15
C LEU A 74 18.48 -5.99 4.89
N VAL A 75 19.06 -7.06 5.42
CA VAL A 75 20.41 -7.03 6.00
C VAL A 75 21.46 -6.66 4.94
N ARG A 76 21.40 -7.28 3.76
CA ARG A 76 22.32 -6.99 2.64
C ARG A 76 22.25 -5.52 2.20
N LEU A 77 21.06 -4.93 2.23
CA LEU A 77 20.82 -3.52 1.88
C LEU A 77 21.14 -2.55 3.02
N GLY A 78 21.44 -3.04 4.23
CA GLY A 78 21.61 -2.20 5.42
C GLY A 78 20.32 -1.47 5.82
N SER A 79 19.16 -2.04 5.50
CA SER A 79 17.86 -1.44 5.83
C SER A 79 17.51 -1.68 7.30
N ASP A 80 17.00 -0.63 7.95
CA ASP A 80 16.48 -0.64 9.32
C ASP A 80 14.99 -0.99 9.41
N PHE A 81 14.39 -1.43 8.29
CA PHE A 81 12.97 -1.76 8.25
C PHE A 81 12.64 -2.93 9.19
N PRO A 82 11.69 -2.78 10.14
CA PRO A 82 11.43 -3.77 11.19
C PRO A 82 10.54 -4.91 10.67
N TYR A 83 11.05 -5.70 9.73
CA TYR A 83 10.28 -6.75 9.02
C TYR A 83 9.68 -7.78 9.98
N ALA A 84 10.50 -8.38 10.86
CA ALA A 84 10.06 -9.42 11.77
C ALA A 84 8.92 -8.95 12.69
N GLY A 85 9.05 -7.76 13.27
CA GLY A 85 8.01 -7.19 14.12
C GLY A 85 6.71 -6.84 13.38
N LYS A 86 6.75 -6.65 12.06
CA LYS A 86 5.57 -6.31 11.24
C LYS A 86 4.89 -7.52 10.61
N PHE A 87 5.62 -8.59 10.32
CA PHE A 87 5.10 -9.70 9.50
C PHE A 87 5.28 -11.08 10.13
N MET A 88 6.16 -11.24 11.12
CA MET A 88 6.44 -12.54 11.75
C MET A 88 5.93 -12.62 13.20
N ALA A 89 5.52 -11.50 13.80
CA ALA A 89 4.80 -11.51 15.06
C ALA A 89 3.35 -11.93 14.79
N GLY A 90 2.96 -13.10 15.30
CA GLY A 90 1.60 -13.66 15.18
C GLY A 90 0.54 -12.81 15.88
#